data_AF-A0AAW1Z843-F1
#
_entry.id   AF-A0AAW1Z843-F1
#
_cell.length_a   1.000
_cell.length_b   1.000
_cell.length_c   1.000
_cell.angle_alpha   90.00
_cell.angle_beta   90.00
_cell.angle_gamma   90.00
#
_symmetry.space_group_name_H-M   'P 1'
#
loop_
_entity.id
_entity.type
_entity.pdbx_description
1 polymer ?
#
loop_
_entity_poly.entity_id
_entity_poly.type
_entity_poly.pdbx_seq_one_letter_code
_entity_poly.pdbx_strand_id
1 'polypeptide(L)'
;MTRLSAFQRVARQYADIADSLLVYIEEAHPSDGWVSSDAPYQIPRHRCLEDRLRAAELMNQKVPGSAVVVDTMENSSNSAYGAYFERLYILKDEKVVYQGGRGPEGYRISELRDWLERYRNDLEASKAAVVVHV
;
A
#
# COMPACT_ATOMS: atom_id res chain seq x y z
N MET A 1 -5.04 -6.98 9.75
CA MET A 1 -6.09 -5.95 9.51
C MET A 1 -5.76 -4.58 10.08
N THR A 2 -5.24 -4.46 11.31
CA THR A 2 -4.93 -3.16 11.94
C THR A 2 -4.06 -2.23 11.08
N ARG A 3 -3.07 -2.78 10.36
CA ARG A 3 -2.19 -2.03 9.47
C ARG A 3 -2.89 -1.47 8.23
N LEU A 4 -3.69 -2.30 7.56
CA LEU A 4 -4.52 -1.88 6.44
C LEU A 4 -5.51 -0.78 6.84
N SER A 5 -6.16 -0.92 8.00
CA SER A 5 -7.03 0.13 8.54
C SER A 5 -6.26 1.42 8.87
N ALA A 6 -5.03 1.31 9.38
CA ALA A 6 -4.18 2.47 9.64
C ALA A 6 -3.75 3.18 8.34
N PHE A 7 -3.36 2.42 7.32
CA PHE A 7 -3.08 2.94 5.99
C PHE A 7 -4.29 3.69 5.42
N GLN A 8 -5.48 3.10 5.48
CA GLN A 8 -6.70 3.74 4.99
C GLN A 8 -7.03 5.06 5.68
N ARG A 9 -6.81 5.15 6.99
CA ARG A 9 -7.00 6.42 7.71
C ARG A 9 -6.07 7.50 7.17
N VAL A 10 -4.80 7.18 6.98
CA VAL A 10 -3.82 8.12 6.41
C VAL A 10 -4.19 8.45 4.96
N ALA A 11 -4.48 7.46 4.12
CA ALA A 11 -4.89 7.68 2.73
C ALA A 11 -6.12 8.61 2.62
N ARG A 12 -7.14 8.40 3.45
CA ARG A 12 -8.33 9.28 3.50
C ARG A 12 -8.00 10.68 4.00
N GLN A 13 -7.12 10.80 4.99
CA GLN A 13 -6.72 12.10 5.56
C GLN A 13 -6.02 12.99 4.52
N TYR A 14 -5.26 12.41 3.59
CA TYR A 14 -4.46 13.11 2.59
C TYR A 14 -5.00 12.97 1.15
N ALA A 15 -6.25 12.54 0.99
CA ALA A 15 -6.88 12.31 -0.31
C ALA A 15 -7.05 13.58 -1.17
N ASP A 16 -6.93 14.76 -0.57
CA ASP A 16 -6.93 16.06 -1.25
C ASP A 16 -5.60 16.40 -1.95
N ILE A 17 -4.51 15.71 -1.60
CA ILE A 17 -3.17 15.98 -2.14
C ILE A 17 -2.44 14.75 -2.72
N ALA A 18 -2.97 13.55 -2.49
CA ALA A 18 -2.37 12.31 -2.96
C ALA A 18 -3.43 11.23 -3.24
N ASP A 19 -3.26 10.53 -4.36
CA ASP A 19 -3.99 9.30 -4.65
C ASP A 19 -3.39 8.11 -3.88
N SER A 20 -4.19 7.08 -3.65
CA SER A 20 -3.74 5.84 -2.99
C SER A 20 -4.16 4.60 -3.77
N LEU A 21 -3.24 3.65 -3.88
CA LEU A 21 -3.44 2.38 -4.56
C LEU A 21 -2.87 1.25 -3.69
N LEU A 22 -3.65 0.19 -3.52
CA LEU A 22 -3.20 -1.05 -2.90
C LEU A 22 -3.01 -2.10 -4.00
N VAL A 23 -1.81 -2.65 -4.08
CA VAL A 23 -1.48 -3.75 -4.99
C VAL A 23 -1.44 -5.04 -4.18
N TYR A 24 -2.39 -5.94 -4.44
CA TYR A 24 -2.44 -7.26 -3.81
C TYR A 24 -1.47 -8.21 -4.52
N ILE A 25 -0.49 -8.74 -3.77
CA ILE A 25 0.58 -9.60 -4.28
C ILE A 25 0.35 -11.07 -3.89
N GLU A 26 1.36 -11.92 -4.06
CA GLU A 26 1.31 -13.31 -3.61
C GLU A 26 1.18 -13.45 -2.09
N GLU A 27 0.57 -14.54 -1.64
CA GLU A 27 0.44 -14.84 -0.21
C GLU A 27 1.81 -15.04 0.43
N ALA A 28 2.09 -14.29 1.50
CA ALA A 28 3.30 -14.47 2.29
C ALA A 28 3.35 -15.85 2.97
N HIS A 29 2.18 -16.38 3.34
CA HIS A 29 2.00 -17.65 4.05
C HIS A 29 0.86 -18.46 3.42
N PRO A 30 1.07 -19.08 2.24
CA PRO A 30 0.04 -19.86 1.60
C PRO A 30 -0.29 -21.12 2.41
N SER A 31 -1.57 -21.48 2.49
CA SER A 31 -2.05 -22.62 3.30
C SER A 31 -1.58 -23.98 2.79
N ASP A 32 -1.17 -24.07 1.52
CA ASP A 32 -0.59 -25.26 0.88
C ASP A 32 0.96 -25.20 0.78
N GLY A 33 1.59 -24.31 1.56
CA GLY A 33 3.05 -24.15 1.62
C GLY A 33 3.62 -24.27 3.04
N TRP A 34 4.59 -23.41 3.39
CA TRP A 34 5.09 -23.29 4.76
C TRP A 34 3.99 -22.71 5.64
N VAL A 35 3.24 -23.60 6.29
CA VAL A 35 2.09 -23.23 7.12
C VAL A 35 2.58 -22.47 8.35
N SER A 36 2.21 -21.20 8.44
CA SER A 36 2.11 -20.53 9.75
C SER A 36 0.77 -20.94 10.35
N SER A 37 0.80 -21.70 11.43
CA SER A 37 -0.40 -22.12 12.17
C SER A 37 -1.23 -20.95 12.70
N ASP A 38 -0.68 -19.74 12.66
CA ASP A 38 -1.25 -18.54 13.27
C ASP A 38 -1.79 -17.55 12.23
N ALA A 39 -1.76 -17.90 10.93
CA ALA A 39 -2.31 -17.05 9.89
C ALA A 39 -3.85 -17.00 9.98
N PRO A 40 -4.46 -15.82 10.15
CA PRO A 40 -5.91 -15.68 10.33
C PRO A 40 -6.71 -16.03 9.07
N TYR A 41 -6.05 -16.15 7.92
CA TYR A 41 -6.64 -16.53 6.65
C TYR A 41 -5.88 -17.73 6.08
N GLN A 42 -6.63 -18.73 5.62
CA GLN A 42 -6.10 -19.95 5.03
C GLN A 42 -6.33 -19.87 3.51
N ILE A 43 -5.44 -19.14 2.83
CA ILE A 43 -5.51 -18.92 1.38
C ILE A 43 -4.38 -19.74 0.74
N PRO A 44 -4.66 -20.65 -0.20
CA PRO A 44 -3.61 -21.39 -0.90
C PRO A 44 -2.85 -20.48 -1.86
N ARG A 45 -1.69 -20.93 -2.34
CA ARG A 45 -0.96 -20.21 -3.38
C ARG A 45 -1.86 -20.02 -4.61
N HIS A 46 -1.96 -18.77 -5.08
CA HIS A 46 -2.69 -18.43 -6.30
C HIS A 46 -2.11 -19.19 -7.50
N ARG A 47 -2.95 -19.93 -8.23
CA ARG A 47 -2.54 -20.67 -9.44
C ARG A 47 -2.93 -19.93 -10.71
N CYS A 48 -3.93 -19.06 -10.62
CA CYS A 48 -4.37 -18.17 -11.68
C CYS A 48 -4.77 -16.79 -11.12
N LEU A 49 -5.07 -15.85 -12.01
CA LEU A 49 -5.45 -14.49 -11.64
C LEU A 49 -6.77 -14.47 -10.85
N GLU A 50 -7.71 -15.35 -11.17
CA GLU A 50 -9.00 -15.47 -10.49
C GLU A 50 -8.83 -15.89 -9.01
N ASP A 51 -7.84 -16.71 -8.69
CA ASP A 51 -7.52 -17.04 -7.29
C ASP A 51 -7.07 -15.79 -6.54
N ARG A 52 -6.18 -15.01 -7.15
CA ARG A 52 -5.64 -13.77 -6.56
C ARG A 52 -6.71 -12.70 -6.41
N LEU A 53 -7.59 -12.56 -7.40
CA LEU A 53 -8.72 -11.64 -7.35
C LEU A 53 -9.67 -11.99 -6.19
N ARG A 54 -9.98 -13.27 -5.99
CA ARG A 54 -10.83 -13.73 -4.87
C ARG A 54 -10.20 -13.42 -3.51
N ALA A 55 -8.88 -13.60 -3.38
CA ALA A 55 -8.14 -13.27 -2.16
C ALA A 55 -8.14 -11.75 -1.89
N ALA A 56 -7.88 -10.94 -2.93
CA ALA A 56 -7.93 -9.48 -2.84
C ALA A 56 -9.34 -8.97 -2.49
N GLU A 57 -10.38 -9.58 -3.05
CA GLU A 57 -11.77 -9.25 -2.74
C GLU A 57 -12.10 -9.55 -1.27
N LEU A 58 -11.67 -10.70 -0.74
CA LEU A 58 -11.83 -11.05 0.67
C LEU A 58 -11.18 -9.99 1.58
N MET A 59 -9.97 -9.52 1.25
CA MET A 59 -9.31 -8.44 1.98
C MET A 59 -10.12 -7.13 1.89
N ASN A 60 -10.60 -6.76 0.70
CA ASN A 60 -11.36 -5.52 0.47
C ASN A 60 -12.72 -5.52 1.20
N GLN A 61 -13.41 -6.66 1.25
CA GLN A 61 -14.68 -6.78 2.00
C GLN A 61 -14.50 -6.52 3.50
N LYS A 62 -13.32 -6.84 4.06
CA LYS A 62 -13.03 -6.68 5.48
C LYS A 62 -12.59 -5.26 5.84
N VAL A 63 -11.87 -4.58 4.94
CA VAL A 63 -11.52 -3.16 5.11
C VAL A 63 -11.79 -2.42 3.80
N PRO A 64 -13.02 -1.95 3.57
CA PRO A 64 -13.39 -1.34 2.30
C PRO A 64 -12.88 0.09 2.15
N GLY A 65 -12.79 0.55 0.91
CA GLY A 65 -12.55 1.96 0.58
C GLY A 65 -11.10 2.28 0.19
N SER A 66 -10.33 1.28 -0.21
CA SER A 66 -9.09 1.47 -0.97
C SER A 66 -9.34 1.12 -2.44
N ALA A 67 -8.67 1.83 -3.36
CA ALA A 67 -8.52 1.32 -4.72
C ALA A 67 -7.58 0.10 -4.66
N VAL A 68 -8.10 -1.07 -5.03
CA VAL A 68 -7.35 -2.34 -4.98
C VAL A 68 -7.15 -2.84 -6.40
N VAL A 69 -5.91 -3.14 -6.74
CA VAL A 69 -5.53 -3.89 -7.94
C VAL A 69 -4.76 -5.14 -7.50
N VAL A 70 -4.65 -6.11 -8.39
CA VAL A 70 -3.84 -7.32 -8.17
C VAL A 70 -2.59 -7.26 -9.02
N ASP A 71 -1.46 -7.73 -8.49
CA ASP A 71 -0.26 -7.91 -9.29
C ASP A 71 -0.46 -9.04 -10.30
N THR A 72 0.33 -9.04 -11.38
CA THR A 72 0.28 -10.09 -12.40
C THR A 72 0.76 -11.42 -11.83
N MET A 73 0.40 -12.54 -12.46
CA MET A 73 0.82 -13.86 -12.00
C MET A 73 2.34 -14.07 -12.09
N GLU A 74 3.04 -13.28 -12.91
CA GLU A 74 4.50 -13.18 -12.99
C GLU A 74 5.11 -12.37 -11.83
N ASN A 75 4.30 -11.85 -10.90
CA ASN A 75 4.73 -11.03 -9.76
C ASN A 75 5.53 -9.79 -10.20
N SER A 76 5.11 -9.15 -11.29
CA SER A 76 5.88 -8.07 -11.95
C SER A 76 6.07 -6.85 -11.04
N SER A 77 5.02 -6.41 -10.35
CA SER A 77 5.07 -5.27 -9.43
C SER A 77 5.82 -5.65 -8.16
N ASN A 78 5.57 -6.85 -7.62
CA ASN A 78 6.25 -7.35 -6.43
C ASN A 78 7.78 -7.41 -6.65
N SER A 79 8.21 -7.87 -7.83
CA SER A 79 9.62 -7.94 -8.21
C SER A 79 10.22 -6.56 -8.43
N ALA A 80 9.56 -5.68 -9.19
CA ALA A 80 10.05 -4.35 -9.50
C ALA A 80 10.20 -3.46 -8.25
N TYR A 81 9.29 -3.59 -7.30
CA TYR A 81 9.30 -2.83 -6.05
C TYR A 81 9.91 -3.60 -4.88
N GLY A 82 10.41 -4.83 -5.07
CA GLY A 82 10.91 -5.68 -3.99
C GLY A 82 9.96 -5.68 -2.78
N ALA A 83 8.67 -5.89 -3.03
CA ALA A 83 7.58 -5.65 -2.09
C ALA A 83 7.14 -6.90 -1.31
N TYR A 84 7.95 -7.96 -1.36
CA TYR A 84 7.64 -9.24 -0.74
C TYR A 84 7.21 -9.06 0.72
N PHE A 85 6.15 -9.77 1.10
CA PHE A 85 5.38 -9.61 2.33
C PHE A 85 4.45 -8.38 2.32
N GLU A 86 4.96 -7.20 2.64
CA GLU A 86 4.24 -5.94 2.54
C GLU A 86 5.22 -4.78 2.46
N ARG A 87 4.86 -3.70 1.74
CA ARG A 87 5.74 -2.54 1.60
C ARG A 87 4.97 -1.28 1.25
N LEU A 88 5.47 -0.13 1.69
CA LEU A 88 4.93 1.20 1.40
C LEU A 88 5.84 1.95 0.44
N TYR A 89 5.24 2.67 -0.49
CA TYR A 89 5.92 3.53 -1.44
C TYR A 89 5.16 4.84 -1.60
N ILE A 90 5.90 5.91 -1.91
CA ILE A 90 5.31 7.15 -2.44
C ILE A 90 6.01 7.44 -3.76
N LEU A 91 5.20 7.65 -4.79
CA LEU A 91 5.65 8.05 -6.11
C LEU A 91 5.22 9.49 -6.35
N LYS A 92 6.15 10.30 -6.85
CA LYS A 92 5.89 11.68 -7.28
C LYS A 92 6.70 11.94 -8.54
N ASP A 93 6.06 12.50 -9.56
CA ASP A 93 6.68 12.79 -10.87
C ASP A 93 7.44 11.57 -11.41
N GLU A 94 6.77 10.40 -11.38
CA GLU A 94 7.29 9.10 -11.84
C GLU A 94 8.53 8.59 -11.08
N LYS A 95 8.87 9.21 -9.94
CA LYS A 95 10.01 8.84 -9.10
C LYS A 95 9.56 8.34 -7.74
N VAL A 96 10.27 7.33 -7.24
CA VAL A 96 10.11 6.88 -5.85
C VAL A 96 10.75 7.91 -4.93
N VAL A 97 9.92 8.60 -4.15
CA VAL A 97 10.33 9.64 -3.18
C VAL A 97 10.27 9.16 -1.73
N TYR A 98 9.61 8.03 -1.49
CA TYR A 98 9.67 7.27 -0.25
C TYR A 98 9.59 5.78 -0.55
N GLN A 99 10.46 5.01 0.11
CA GLN A 99 10.50 3.56 0.07
C GLN A 99 10.54 3.04 1.51
N GLY A 100 9.50 2.34 1.93
CA GLY A 100 9.43 1.73 3.24
C GLY A 100 10.47 0.63 3.44
N GLY A 101 10.76 0.35 4.72
CA GLY A 101 11.58 -0.78 5.12
C GLY A 101 10.99 -2.12 4.65
N ARG A 102 11.79 -3.19 4.70
CA ARG A 102 11.34 -4.51 4.28
C ARG A 102 10.47 -5.18 5.33
N GLY A 103 9.44 -5.88 4.87
CA GLY A 103 8.62 -6.76 5.70
C GLY A 103 7.79 -6.02 6.77
N PRO A 104 7.21 -6.78 7.70
CA PRO A 104 6.26 -6.23 8.65
C PRO A 104 6.87 -5.20 9.61
N GLU A 105 8.17 -5.26 9.90
CA GLU A 105 8.84 -4.28 10.76
C GLU A 105 9.09 -2.95 10.04
N GLY A 106 9.19 -3.01 8.71
CA GLY A 106 9.38 -1.85 7.83
C GLY A 106 8.09 -1.15 7.42
N TYR A 107 6.93 -1.73 7.69
CA TYR A 107 5.62 -1.15 7.39
C TYR A 107 5.25 -0.03 8.36
N ARG A 108 5.89 1.14 8.20
CA ARG A 108 5.80 2.26 9.14
C ARG A 108 4.83 3.32 8.65
N ILE A 109 3.57 3.19 9.08
CA ILE A 109 2.52 4.18 8.79
C ILE A 109 2.87 5.58 9.30
N SER A 110 3.65 5.69 10.38
CA SER A 110 4.15 6.97 10.87
C SER A 110 5.04 7.67 9.84
N GLU A 111 5.96 6.96 9.20
CA GLU A 111 6.86 7.55 8.19
C GLU A 111 6.09 8.00 6.94
N LEU A 112 5.12 7.19 6.49
CA LEU A 112 4.20 7.57 5.40
C LEU A 112 3.46 8.87 5.74
N ARG A 113 2.87 8.95 6.94
CA ARG A 113 2.14 10.13 7.40
C ARG A 113 3.06 11.35 7.48
N ASP A 114 4.23 11.20 8.10
CA ASP A 114 5.16 12.30 8.30
C ASP A 114 5.69 12.84 6.96
N TRP A 115 5.85 11.98 5.94
CA TRP A 115 6.18 12.43 4.58
C TRP A 115 5.03 13.22 3.95
N LEU A 116 3.80 12.71 4.01
CA LEU A 116 2.62 13.38 3.44
C LEU A 116 2.33 14.73 4.13
N GLU A 117 2.54 14.81 5.43
CA GLU A 117 2.38 16.03 6.21
C GLU A 117 3.39 17.11 5.78
N ARG A 118 4.68 16.74 5.62
CA ARG A 118 5.69 17.66 5.09
C ARG A 118 5.34 18.13 3.69
N TYR A 119 4.93 17.21 2.82
CA TYR A 119 4.52 17.54 1.46
C TYR A 119 3.34 18.53 1.43
N ARG A 120 2.33 18.32 2.28
CA ARG A 120 1.22 19.28 2.43
C ARG A 120 1.72 20.66 2.84
N ASN A 121 2.58 20.72 3.86
CA ASN A 121 3.11 21.99 4.36
C ASN A 121 3.90 22.73 3.28
N ASP A 122 4.69 22.01 2.49
CA ASP A 122 5.45 22.58 1.36
C ASP A 122 4.52 23.11 0.25
N LEU A 123 3.42 22.40 -0.05
CA LEU A 123 2.40 22.86 -1.00
C LEU A 123 1.72 24.15 -0.52
N GLU A 124 1.32 24.21 0.75
CA GLU A 124 0.66 25.39 1.33
C GLU A 124 1.61 26.59 1.43
N ALA A 125 2.88 26.37 1.80
CA ALA A 125 3.91 27.41 1.79
C ALA A 125 4.15 27.94 0.36
N SER A 126 4.17 27.06 -0.64
CA SER A 126 4.32 27.44 -2.05
C SER A 126 3.12 28.24 -2.55
N LYS A 127 1.89 27.86 -2.17
CA LYS A 127 0.68 28.64 -2.49
C LYS A 127 0.73 30.02 -1.83
N ALA A 128 1.09 30.11 -0.56
CA ALA A 128 1.21 31.39 0.14
C ALA A 128 2.29 32.31 -0.47
N ALA A 129 3.40 31.75 -0.96
CA ALA A 129 4.44 32.49 -1.68
C ALA A 129 3.98 32.97 -3.07
N VAL A 130 3.06 32.25 -3.72
CA VAL A 130 2.47 32.64 -5.02
C VAL A 130 1.35 33.67 -4.85
N VAL A 131 0.72 33.78 -3.66
CA VAL A 131 -0.22 34.88 -3.31
C VAL A 131 0.56 36.15 -2.93
N VAL A 132 1.47 36.58 -3.82
CA VAL A 132 2.13 37.89 -3.74
C VAL A 132 1.71 38.72 -4.97
N HIS A 133 0.67 39.52 -4.72
CA HIS A 133 0.20 40.77 -5.34
C HIS A 133 -0.13 40.87 -6.85
N VAL A 134 -1.40 41.21 -7.10
CA VAL A 134 -1.81 42.36 -7.95
C VAL A 134 -2.57 43.34 -7.05
#